data_AF-A0A1E7WCG6-F1
#
_entry.id   AF-A0A1E7WCG6-F1
#
_cell.length_a   1.000
_cell.length_b   1.000
_cell.length_c   1.000
_cell.angle_alpha   90.00
_cell.angle_beta   90.00
_cell.angle_gamma   90.00
#
_symmetry.space_group_name_H-M   'P 1'
#
loop_
_entity.id
_entity.type
_entity.pdbx_description
1 polymer ?
#
loop_
_entity_poly.entity_id
_entity_poly.type
_entity_poly.pdbx_seq_one_letter_code
_entity_poly.pdbx_strand_id
1 'polypeptide(L)'
;MSALTPKLFGEIEMIEWQWLAFDEISRRDWYEVLRQRQQVFILEQTCLYPDIDGLDPHCHHLMAWREVDGQRVLQASLRVLPPGLKYHEMSIGRVLTTEAARGTGIGRALLDRAMPLADALHPGHACRIGAQAHLEKFYGGYGFVTVTEPYDEDGIMHIDMLRPATVAAAA
;
A
#
# COMPACT_ATOMS: atom_id res chain seq x y z
N MET A 1 29.94 -15.47 -25.18
CA MET A 1 28.71 -16.07 -24.64
C MET A 1 28.39 -15.41 -23.30
N SER A 2 27.19 -14.85 -23.23
CA SER A 2 26.41 -14.40 -22.06
C SER A 2 27.03 -13.43 -21.05
N ALA A 3 26.70 -12.14 -21.23
CA ALA A 3 26.63 -11.17 -20.16
C ALA A 3 25.30 -11.36 -19.40
N LEU A 4 25.36 -11.55 -18.08
CA LEU A 4 24.20 -11.54 -17.20
C LEU A 4 24.33 -10.42 -16.16
N THR A 5 23.65 -9.31 -16.49
CA THR A 5 22.79 -8.45 -15.64
C THR A 5 23.36 -7.71 -14.42
N PRO A 6 23.64 -6.41 -14.60
CA PRO A 6 23.47 -5.37 -13.57
C PRO A 6 22.07 -4.70 -13.56
N LYS A 7 21.06 -5.24 -14.27
CA LYS A 7 19.82 -4.52 -14.61
C LYS A 7 18.79 -4.31 -13.47
N LEU A 8 18.84 -5.06 -12.38
CA LEU A 8 17.79 -4.98 -11.35
C LEU A 8 17.92 -3.81 -10.37
N PHE A 9 19.13 -3.29 -10.14
CA PHE A 9 19.33 -2.20 -9.17
C PHE A 9 19.06 -0.81 -9.76
N GLY A 10 19.22 -0.63 -11.08
CA GLY A 10 19.02 0.68 -11.73
C GLY A 10 17.56 1.08 -11.97
N GLU A 11 16.60 0.16 -11.93
CA GLU A 11 15.19 0.46 -12.24
C GLU A 11 14.41 1.08 -11.07
N ILE A 12 14.83 0.83 -9.82
CA ILE A 12 14.19 1.42 -8.62
C ILE A 12 14.65 2.86 -8.37
N GLU A 13 15.85 3.25 -8.85
CA GLU A 13 16.39 4.61 -8.69
C GLU A 13 15.62 5.68 -9.48
N MET A 14 14.77 5.31 -10.45
CA MET A 14 13.95 6.23 -11.24
C MET A 14 12.48 6.34 -10.78
N ILE A 15 12.16 5.84 -9.57
CA ILE A 15 10.83 5.95 -9.01
C ILE A 15 10.69 7.28 -8.25
N GLU A 16 9.74 8.11 -8.66
CA GLU A 16 9.30 9.30 -7.94
C GLU A 16 8.29 8.87 -6.86
N TRP A 17 8.64 9.08 -5.59
CA TRP A 17 7.79 8.76 -4.45
C TRP A 17 7.08 10.01 -3.94
N GLN A 18 5.77 9.89 -3.69
CA GLN A 18 4.96 10.97 -3.11
C GLN A 18 4.21 10.47 -1.89
N TRP A 19 4.40 11.13 -0.76
CA TRP A 19 3.64 10.95 0.47
C TRP A 19 2.83 12.21 0.73
N LEU A 20 1.52 12.15 0.49
CA LEU A 20 0.65 13.33 0.45
C LEU A 20 -0.64 13.07 1.21
N ALA A 21 -1.14 14.08 1.91
CA ALA A 21 -2.53 14.10 2.35
C ALA A 21 -3.45 14.25 1.13
N PHE A 22 -4.70 13.79 1.24
CA PHE A 22 -5.66 13.77 0.13
C PHE A 22 -5.75 15.09 -0.65
N ASP A 23 -5.88 16.22 0.05
CA ASP A 23 -6.07 17.55 -0.55
C ASP A 23 -4.82 18.07 -1.30
N GLU A 24 -3.66 17.45 -1.09
CA GLU A 24 -2.41 17.79 -1.76
C GLU A 24 -2.21 16.99 -3.06
N ILE A 25 -3.02 15.95 -3.28
CA ILE A 25 -2.94 15.12 -4.48
C ILE A 25 -3.62 15.85 -5.64
N SER A 26 -2.90 15.98 -6.75
CA SER A 26 -3.49 16.59 -7.94
C SER A 26 -4.68 15.75 -8.43
N ARG A 27 -5.73 16.42 -8.94
CA ARG A 27 -6.91 15.72 -9.50
C ARG A 27 -6.55 14.68 -10.57
N ARG A 28 -5.47 14.92 -11.33
CA ARG A 28 -4.99 14.01 -12.38
C ARG A 28 -4.35 12.77 -11.77
N ASP A 29 -3.49 12.95 -10.77
CA ASP A 29 -2.83 11.84 -10.09
C ASP A 29 -3.84 10.99 -9.32
N TRP A 30 -4.80 11.62 -8.65
CA TRP A 30 -5.87 10.91 -7.96
C TRP A 30 -6.73 10.08 -8.90
N TYR A 31 -7.08 10.62 -10.07
CA TYR A 31 -7.81 9.87 -11.10
C TYR A 31 -7.03 8.61 -11.52
N GLU A 32 -5.72 8.70 -11.71
CA GLU A 32 -4.91 7.54 -12.07
C GLU A 32 -4.81 6.53 -10.93
N VAL A 33 -4.70 6.96 -9.67
CA VAL A 33 -4.76 6.06 -8.50
C VAL A 33 -6.09 5.30 -8.47
N LEU A 34 -7.22 5.99 -8.64
CA LEU A 34 -8.54 5.35 -8.68
C LEU A 34 -8.67 4.35 -9.84
N ARG A 35 -8.16 4.72 -11.02
CA ARG A 35 -8.14 3.83 -12.18
C ARG A 35 -7.36 2.54 -11.91
N GLN A 36 -6.18 2.64 -11.29
CA GLN A 36 -5.38 1.46 -10.96
C GLN A 36 -5.99 0.63 -9.83
N ARG A 37 -6.62 1.26 -8.83
CA ARG A 37 -7.40 0.56 -7.80
C ARG A 37 -8.55 -0.24 -8.42
N GLN A 38 -9.31 0.35 -9.35
CA GLN A 38 -10.35 -0.36 -10.07
C GLN A 38 -9.79 -1.55 -10.86
N GLN A 39 -8.69 -1.33 -11.60
CA GLN A 39 -8.08 -2.39 -12.40
C GLN A 39 -7.65 -3.58 -11.54
N VAL A 40 -6.99 -3.33 -10.41
CA VAL A 40 -6.44 -4.39 -9.55
C VAL A 40 -7.53 -5.00 -8.66
N PHE A 41 -8.24 -4.19 -7.88
CA PHE A 41 -9.12 -4.70 -6.83
C PHE A 41 -10.49 -5.13 -7.33
N ILE A 42 -11.00 -4.53 -8.41
CA ILE A 42 -12.34 -4.84 -8.90
C ILE A 42 -12.27 -5.77 -10.11
N LEU A 43 -11.53 -5.38 -11.15
CA LEU A 43 -11.54 -6.10 -12.42
C LEU A 43 -10.67 -7.35 -12.38
N GLU A 44 -9.41 -7.22 -11.97
CA GLU A 44 -8.49 -8.35 -11.94
C GLU A 44 -8.85 -9.36 -10.85
N GLN A 45 -9.08 -8.88 -9.63
CA GLN A 45 -9.47 -9.73 -8.50
C GLN A 45 -10.91 -10.25 -8.59
N THR A 46 -11.74 -9.70 -9.48
CA THR A 46 -13.17 -10.05 -9.61
C THR A 46 -13.91 -9.94 -8.26
N CYS A 47 -13.57 -8.91 -7.48
CA CYS A 47 -14.08 -8.67 -6.13
C CYS A 47 -14.94 -7.39 -6.15
N LEU A 48 -16.25 -7.52 -5.89
CA LEU A 48 -17.22 -6.43 -6.07
C LEU A 48 -17.55 -5.76 -4.74
N TYR A 49 -16.77 -4.75 -4.37
CA TYR A 49 -16.94 -4.00 -3.13
C TYR A 49 -16.81 -2.48 -3.36
N PRO A 50 -17.29 -1.64 -2.42
CA PRO A 50 -17.15 -0.19 -2.53
C PRO A 50 -15.69 0.25 -2.29
N ASP A 51 -14.86 0.23 -3.34
CA ASP A 51 -13.48 0.70 -3.26
C ASP A 51 -13.40 2.17 -2.80
N ILE A 52 -14.24 3.02 -3.39
CA ILE A 52 -14.41 4.44 -3.02
C ILE A 52 -15.34 4.50 -1.80
N ASP A 53 -14.78 4.20 -0.63
CA ASP A 53 -15.51 4.02 0.63
C ASP A 53 -15.74 5.32 1.42
N GLY A 54 -15.40 6.47 0.84
CA GLY A 54 -15.54 7.78 1.48
C GLY A 54 -14.47 8.08 2.53
N LEU A 55 -13.47 7.20 2.73
CA LEU A 55 -12.42 7.40 3.73
C LEU A 55 -11.16 8.08 3.17
N ASP A 56 -10.98 8.03 1.85
CA ASP A 56 -9.81 8.63 1.18
C ASP A 56 -9.57 10.11 1.55
N PRO A 57 -10.58 10.98 1.71
CA PRO A 57 -10.37 12.38 2.13
C PRO A 57 -9.67 12.57 3.49
N HIS A 58 -9.65 11.53 4.33
CA HIS A 58 -9.01 11.57 5.65
C HIS A 58 -7.64 10.89 5.69
N CYS A 59 -7.17 10.36 4.56
CA CYS A 59 -5.98 9.53 4.49
C CYS A 59 -4.73 10.31 4.06
N HIS A 60 -3.58 9.73 4.39
CA HIS A 60 -2.35 9.96 3.63
C HIS A 60 -2.16 8.85 2.61
N HIS A 61 -1.58 9.18 1.47
CA HIS A 61 -1.34 8.26 0.36
C HIS A 61 0.14 8.23 0.02
N LEU A 62 0.70 7.02 -0.09
CA LEU A 62 2.02 6.81 -0.68
C LEU A 62 1.82 6.36 -2.12
N MET A 63 2.39 7.09 -3.07
CA MET A 63 2.31 6.79 -4.50
C MET A 63 3.72 6.70 -5.09
N ALA A 64 3.94 5.68 -5.91
CA ALA A 64 5.19 5.45 -6.63
C ALA A 64 4.96 5.67 -8.12
N TRP A 65 5.65 6.62 -8.71
CA TRP A 65 5.50 7.02 -10.10
C TRP A 65 6.77 6.75 -10.89
N ARG A 66 6.61 6.47 -12.18
CA ARG A 66 7.72 6.35 -13.13
C ARG A 66 7.37 7.12 -14.39
N GLU A 67 8.36 7.77 -14.98
CA GLU A 67 8.22 8.32 -16.33
C GLU A 67 8.47 7.21 -17.37
N VAL A 68 7.50 7.02 -18.27
CA VAL A 68 7.55 6.08 -19.40
C VAL A 68 7.11 6.84 -20.64
N ASP A 69 7.99 6.97 -21.63
CA ASP A 69 7.71 7.68 -22.89
C ASP A 69 7.16 9.12 -22.69
N GLY A 70 7.71 9.84 -21.70
CA GLY A 70 7.27 11.19 -21.33
C GLY A 70 5.93 11.26 -20.60
N GLN A 71 5.35 10.11 -20.22
CA GLN A 71 4.14 10.02 -19.42
C GLN A 71 4.43 9.53 -18.01
N ARG A 72 3.76 10.13 -17.03
CA ARG A 72 3.85 9.73 -15.63
C ARG A 72 2.89 8.58 -15.35
N VAL A 73 3.42 7.43 -14.97
CA VAL A 73 2.67 6.17 -14.80
C VAL A 73 2.79 5.68 -13.36
N LEU A 74 1.65 5.40 -12.71
CA LEU A 74 1.63 4.83 -11.36
C LEU A 74 2.17 3.39 -11.39
N GLN A 75 3.06 3.09 -10.46
CA GLN A 75 3.67 1.78 -10.31
C GLN A 75 3.16 1.04 -9.06
N ALA A 76 2.91 1.78 -7.99
CA ALA A 76 2.38 1.24 -6.75
C ALA A 76 1.71 2.34 -5.93
N SER A 77 0.76 1.95 -5.07
CA SER A 77 0.19 2.88 -4.09
C SER A 77 -0.32 2.17 -2.86
N LEU A 78 -0.42 2.91 -1.75
CA LEU A 78 -1.22 2.54 -0.60
C LEU A 78 -1.81 3.79 0.06
N ARG A 79 -2.76 3.56 0.97
CA ARG A 79 -3.26 4.62 1.85
C ARG A 79 -3.07 4.24 3.32
N VAL A 80 -3.01 5.28 4.16
CA VAL A 80 -2.98 5.19 5.61
C VAL A 80 -4.17 5.97 6.17
N LEU A 81 -5.07 5.26 6.83
CA LEU A 81 -6.18 5.82 7.59
C LEU A 81 -5.70 6.18 9.00
N PRO A 82 -6.13 7.33 9.54
CA PRO A 82 -5.80 7.73 10.90
C PRO A 82 -6.52 6.85 11.93
N PRO A 83 -5.96 6.75 13.16
CA PRO A 83 -6.62 6.09 14.27
C PRO A 83 -7.93 6.79 14.64
N GLY A 84 -8.90 6.01 15.10
CA GLY A 84 -10.22 6.48 15.52
C GLY A 84 -11.23 6.73 14.39
N LEU A 85 -10.82 6.67 13.12
CA LEU A 85 -11.73 6.88 11.99
C LEU A 85 -12.54 5.61 11.66
N LYS A 86 -11.84 4.51 11.35
CA LYS A 86 -12.45 3.20 11.08
C LYS A 86 -12.16 2.18 12.18
N TYR A 87 -10.95 2.25 12.75
CA TYR A 87 -10.48 1.37 13.81
C TYR A 87 -9.85 2.20 14.92
N HIS A 88 -9.66 1.62 16.10
CA HIS A 88 -8.91 2.27 17.17
C HIS A 88 -7.44 2.52 16.77
N GLU A 89 -6.87 1.61 15.98
CA GLU A 89 -5.55 1.71 15.36
C GLU A 89 -5.56 2.57 14.09
N MET A 90 -4.38 3.04 13.66
CA MET A 90 -4.23 3.46 12.25
C MET A 90 -4.37 2.23 11.34
N SER A 91 -4.69 2.43 10.06
CA SER A 91 -4.82 1.30 9.14
C SER A 91 -4.16 1.55 7.80
N ILE A 92 -3.34 0.61 7.36
CA ILE A 92 -2.82 0.56 6.00
C ILE A 92 -3.81 -0.25 5.16
N GLY A 93 -4.12 0.26 3.97
CA GLY A 93 -5.01 -0.42 3.03
C GLY A 93 -4.78 0.04 1.60
N ARG A 94 -5.55 -0.54 0.68
CA ARG A 94 -5.41 -0.30 -0.77
C ARG A 94 -3.97 -0.44 -1.25
N VAL A 95 -3.24 -1.37 -0.65
CA VAL A 95 -1.88 -1.72 -1.05
C VAL A 95 -1.94 -2.40 -2.40
N LEU A 96 -1.41 -1.74 -3.42
CA LEU A 96 -1.37 -2.28 -4.78
C LEU A 96 -0.02 -2.04 -5.44
N THR A 97 0.32 -2.96 -6.32
CA THR A 97 1.31 -2.79 -7.38
C THR A 97 0.60 -2.95 -8.71
N THR A 98 0.86 -2.05 -9.66
CA THR A 98 0.25 -2.15 -10.98
C THR A 98 0.81 -3.37 -11.70
N GLU A 99 0.06 -3.92 -12.65
CA GLU A 99 0.44 -5.13 -13.38
C GLU A 99 1.84 -5.01 -13.99
N ALA A 100 2.14 -3.88 -14.63
CA ALA A 100 3.43 -3.59 -15.25
C ALA A 100 4.60 -3.49 -14.26
N ALA A 101 4.33 -3.27 -12.97
CA ALA A 101 5.34 -3.10 -11.94
C ALA A 101 5.55 -4.36 -11.08
N ARG A 102 4.82 -5.45 -11.33
CA ARG A 102 4.95 -6.70 -10.57
C ARG A 102 6.29 -7.39 -10.85
N GLY A 103 6.78 -8.14 -9.87
CA GLY A 103 8.07 -8.85 -9.97
C GLY A 103 9.31 -7.95 -9.86
N THR A 104 9.15 -6.62 -9.86
CA THR A 104 10.26 -5.65 -9.73
C THR A 104 10.75 -5.45 -8.30
N GLY A 105 10.00 -5.95 -7.31
CA GLY A 105 10.25 -5.68 -5.89
C GLY A 105 9.60 -4.40 -5.35
N ILE A 106 8.89 -3.62 -6.19
CA ILE A 106 8.32 -2.33 -5.78
C ILE A 106 7.30 -2.44 -4.62
N GLY A 107 6.60 -3.57 -4.50
CA GLY A 107 5.68 -3.81 -3.38
C GLY A 107 6.38 -3.83 -2.02
N ARG A 108 7.59 -4.40 -1.93
CA ARG A 108 8.41 -4.32 -0.71
C ARG A 108 8.87 -2.89 -0.47
N ALA A 109 9.42 -2.26 -1.50
CA ALA A 109 9.88 -0.87 -1.43
C ALA A 109 8.79 0.13 -1.04
N LEU A 110 7.53 -0.15 -1.38
CA LEU A 110 6.35 0.62 -0.96
C LEU A 110 6.14 0.50 0.55
N LEU A 111 6.11 -0.72 1.10
CA LEU A 111 5.93 -0.93 2.55
C LEU A 111 7.14 -0.44 3.34
N ASP A 112 8.37 -0.68 2.86
CA ASP A 112 9.61 -0.20 3.50
C ASP A 112 9.61 1.31 3.72
N ARG A 113 8.97 2.06 2.80
CA ARG A 113 8.79 3.52 2.92
C ARG A 113 7.56 3.90 3.76
N ALA A 114 6.44 3.21 3.56
CA ALA A 114 5.19 3.57 4.22
C ALA A 114 5.22 3.33 5.73
N MET A 115 5.84 2.24 6.20
CA MET A 115 5.84 1.90 7.62
C MET A 115 6.44 3.00 8.51
N PRO A 116 7.67 3.51 8.27
CA PRO A 116 8.21 4.60 9.08
C PRO A 116 7.43 5.91 8.92
N LEU A 117 6.86 6.20 7.73
CA LEU A 117 6.02 7.38 7.51
C LEU A 117 4.72 7.31 8.31
N ALA A 118 4.07 6.14 8.33
CA ALA A 118 2.86 5.90 9.11
C ALA A 118 3.14 5.99 10.62
N ASP A 119 4.23 5.39 11.10
CA ASP A 119 4.66 5.49 12.49
C ASP A 119 4.95 6.95 12.90
N ALA A 120 5.57 7.73 12.03
CA ALA A 120 5.84 9.15 12.28
C ALA A 120 4.57 10.01 12.24
N LEU A 121 3.61 9.66 11.37
CA LEU A 121 2.33 10.36 11.25
C LEU A 121 1.41 10.09 12.45
N HIS A 122 1.44 8.87 13.00
CA HIS A 122 0.60 8.43 14.11
C HIS A 122 1.43 7.74 15.22
N PRO A 123 2.31 8.50 15.91
CA PRO A 123 3.21 7.94 16.90
C PRO A 123 2.43 7.30 18.05
N GLY A 124 2.87 6.12 18.48
CA GLY A 124 2.26 5.39 19.60
C GLY A 124 0.98 4.62 19.25
N HIS A 125 0.52 4.65 18.00
CA HIS A 125 -0.60 3.81 17.55
C HIS A 125 -0.12 2.51 16.91
N ALA A 126 -0.82 1.42 17.22
CA ALA A 126 -0.69 0.18 16.45
C ALA A 126 -1.24 0.39 15.02
N CYS A 127 -0.89 -0.52 14.11
CA CYS A 127 -1.34 -0.49 12.72
C CYS A 127 -2.14 -1.75 12.39
N ARG A 128 -3.30 -1.57 11.76
CA ARG A 128 -4.16 -2.64 11.26
C ARG A 128 -4.07 -2.77 9.74
N ILE A 129 -4.14 -4.00 9.26
CA ILE A 129 -4.36 -4.30 7.84
C ILE A 129 -5.35 -5.45 7.70
N GLY A 130 -6.33 -5.29 6.81
CA GLY A 130 -7.07 -6.41 6.24
C GLY A 130 -6.26 -6.93 5.05
N ALA A 131 -5.78 -8.16 5.13
CA ALA A 131 -4.89 -8.77 4.14
C ALA A 131 -5.52 -10.02 3.55
N GLN A 132 -5.27 -10.29 2.28
CA GLN A 132 -5.57 -11.60 1.71
C GLN A 132 -4.75 -12.67 2.45
N ALA A 133 -5.37 -13.79 2.83
CA ALA A 133 -4.78 -14.80 3.71
C ALA A 133 -3.43 -15.33 3.20
N HIS A 134 -3.27 -15.45 1.88
CA HIS A 134 -2.00 -15.92 1.29
C HIS A 134 -0.83 -14.91 1.45
N LEU A 135 -1.12 -13.65 1.81
CA LEU A 135 -0.13 -12.59 2.06
C LEU A 135 0.28 -12.50 3.54
N GLU A 136 -0.20 -13.39 4.40
CA GLU A 136 0.13 -13.40 5.84
C GLU A 136 1.64 -13.35 6.08
N LYS A 137 2.42 -14.20 5.41
CA LYS A 137 3.89 -14.22 5.56
C LYS A 137 4.56 -12.94 5.07
N PHE A 138 3.98 -12.29 4.05
CA PHE A 138 4.51 -11.04 3.52
C PHE A 138 4.39 -9.93 4.55
N TYR A 139 3.19 -9.73 5.12
CA TYR A 139 2.96 -8.73 6.15
C TYR A 139 3.60 -9.10 7.50
N GLY A 140 3.72 -10.39 7.80
CA GLY A 140 4.49 -10.88 8.95
C GLY A 140 5.94 -10.41 8.94
N GLY A 141 6.55 -10.24 7.77
CA GLY A 141 7.89 -9.65 7.62
C GLY A 141 8.01 -8.20 8.08
N TYR A 142 6.87 -7.50 8.22
CA TYR A 142 6.78 -6.12 8.73
C TYR A 142 6.31 -6.05 10.19
N GLY A 143 6.20 -7.20 10.88
CA GLY A 143 5.79 -7.28 12.28
C GLY A 143 4.27 -7.32 12.50
N PHE A 144 3.49 -7.54 11.44
CA PHE A 144 2.06 -7.81 11.58
C PHE A 144 1.82 -9.24 12.06
N VAL A 145 0.82 -9.42 12.92
CA VAL A 145 0.38 -10.71 13.44
C VAL A 145 -1.12 -10.85 13.21
N THR A 146 -1.56 -12.02 12.74
CA THR A 146 -2.97 -12.34 12.49
C THR A 146 -3.77 -12.30 13.79
N VAL A 147 -4.94 -11.66 13.76
CA VAL A 147 -5.82 -11.46 14.93
C VAL A 147 -7.26 -11.93 14.71
N THR A 148 -7.59 -12.42 13.52
CA THR A 148 -8.88 -13.04 13.22
C THR A 148 -8.69 -14.42 12.60
N GLU A 149 -9.73 -15.24 12.66
CA GLU A 149 -9.84 -16.39 11.75
C GLU A 149 -9.99 -15.89 10.29
N PRO A 150 -9.62 -16.71 9.29
CA PRO A 150 -9.87 -16.38 7.90
C PRO A 150 -11.36 -16.20 7.60
N TYR A 151 -11.71 -15.17 6.84
CA TYR A 151 -13.08 -14.88 6.39
C TYR A 151 -13.13 -14.66 4.88
N ASP A 152 -14.27 -14.94 4.25
CA ASP A 152 -14.47 -14.73 2.82
C ASP A 152 -14.94 -13.30 2.55
N GLU A 153 -14.26 -12.61 1.64
CA GLU A 153 -14.69 -11.33 1.08
C GLU A 153 -14.77 -11.49 -0.44
N ASP A 154 -15.99 -11.76 -0.93
CA ASP A 154 -16.33 -11.99 -2.34
C ASP A 154 -15.44 -13.05 -3.03
N GLY A 155 -15.25 -14.20 -2.39
CA GLY A 155 -14.48 -15.32 -2.93
C GLY A 155 -12.97 -15.24 -2.71
N ILE A 156 -12.50 -14.21 -2.00
CA ILE A 156 -11.11 -14.08 -1.59
C ILE A 156 -11.02 -14.20 -0.07
N MET A 157 -10.24 -15.17 0.38
CA MET A 157 -9.98 -15.36 1.80
C MET A 157 -9.11 -14.23 2.35
N HIS A 158 -9.59 -13.57 3.40
CA HIS A 158 -8.95 -12.49 4.11
C HIS A 158 -8.70 -12.83 5.58
N ILE A 159 -7.77 -12.10 6.19
CA ILE A 159 -7.45 -12.10 7.61
C ILE A 159 -7.17 -10.66 8.03
N ASP A 160 -7.52 -10.31 9.26
CA ASP A 160 -7.04 -9.08 9.87
C ASP A 160 -5.72 -9.34 10.57
N MET A 161 -4.78 -8.41 10.41
CA MET A 161 -3.50 -8.44 11.11
C MET A 161 -3.23 -7.12 11.83
N LEU A 162 -2.56 -7.20 12.98
CA LEU A 162 -2.12 -6.07 13.77
C LEU A 162 -0.61 -6.05 13.90
N ARG A 163 -0.02 -4.88 13.70
CA ARG A 163 1.36 -4.56 14.08
C ARG A 163 1.33 -3.65 15.31
N PRO A 164 1.96 -4.02 16.43
CA PRO A 164 2.04 -3.18 17.62
C PRO A 164 2.65 -1.80 17.33
N ALA A 165 2.31 -0.81 18.17
CA ALA A 165 2.93 0.51 18.09
C ALA A 165 4.44 0.41 18.29
N THR A 166 5.20 1.14 17.48
CA THR A 166 6.63 1.31 17.74
C THR A 166 6.77 2.16 19.00
N VAL A 167 7.32 1.57 20.07
CA VAL A 167 7.70 2.35 21.26
C VAL A 167 8.85 3.25 20.83
N ALA A 168 8.62 4.57 20.78
CA ALA A 168 9.73 5.50 20.61
C ALA A 168 10.73 5.21 21.74
N ALA A 169 11.97 4.87 21.38
CA ALA A 169 13.04 4.74 22.36
C ALA A 169 13.06 6.04 23.17
N ALA A 170 12.88 5.93 24.49
CA ALA A 170 13.03 7.08 25.38
C ALA A 170 14.42 7.67 25.12
N ALA A 171 14.45 8.92 24.65
CA ALA A 171 15.67 9.68 24.44
C ALA A 171 16.35 9.99 25.78
#